data_AF-A0A6H0XRS6-F1
#
_entry.id   AF-A0A6H0XRS6-F1
#
_cell.length_a   1.000
_cell.length_b   1.000
_cell.length_c   1.000
_cell.angle_alpha   90.00
_cell.angle_beta   90.00
_cell.angle_gamma   90.00
#
_symmetry.space_group_name_H-M   'P 1'
#
loop_
_entity.id
_entity.type
_entity.pdbx_description
1 polymer ?
#
loop_
_entity_poly.entity_id
_entity_poly.type
_entity_poly.pdbx_seq_one_letter_code
_entity_poly.pdbx_strand_id
1 'polypeptide(L)'
;MAWLGTALLLLFTIAVTTAAAVRVVWIIDPQRKKPIRHGRRNPHEPTHLLIVLGSGGHTAEMISMLERAVTDPEPTRRLEWRDYTHRTWVISSGDALSAQRAKSFEEMAVKLSNQDNLMAGKVKKATDLGPGTYDIHTVPRAREIHQPLATAPLFTEVCFRMLGSACQQCHPQA
;
A
#
# COMPACT_ATOMS: atom_id res chain seq x y z
N MET A 1 28.16 -36.11 -31.97
CA MET A 1 27.72 -35.87 -30.57
C MET A 1 27.77 -34.40 -30.16
N ALA A 2 28.87 -33.66 -30.40
CA ALA A 2 28.96 -32.24 -30.00
C ALA A 2 27.96 -31.29 -30.70
N TRP A 3 27.64 -31.53 -31.98
CA TRP A 3 26.73 -30.70 -32.77
C TRP A 3 25.26 -30.75 -32.33
N LEU A 4 24.82 -31.88 -31.75
CA LEU A 4 23.46 -32.00 -31.22
C LEU A 4 23.30 -31.21 -29.92
N GLY A 5 24.34 -31.18 -29.08
CA GLY A 5 24.34 -30.42 -27.83
C GLY A 5 24.35 -28.90 -28.06
N THR A 6 25.13 -28.41 -29.03
CA THR A 6 25.14 -26.97 -29.37
C THR A 6 23.83 -26.52 -30.00
N ALA A 7 23.20 -27.35 -30.85
CA ALA A 7 21.90 -27.06 -31.42
C ALA A 7 20.78 -26.99 -30.35
N LEU A 8 20.79 -27.89 -29.38
CA LEU A 8 19.83 -27.87 -28.25
C LEU A 8 20.00 -26.63 -27.36
N LEU A 9 21.25 -26.23 -27.08
CA LEU A 9 21.54 -25.01 -26.32
C LEU A 9 21.04 -23.75 -27.04
N LEU A 10 21.23 -23.65 -28.35
CA LEU A 10 20.74 -22.52 -29.15
C LEU A 10 19.21 -22.46 -29.20
N LEU A 11 18.54 -23.60 -29.35
CA LEU A 11 17.07 -23.65 -29.31
C LEU A 11 16.53 -23.24 -27.94
N PHE A 12 17.19 -23.67 -26.86
CA PHE A 12 16.82 -23.30 -25.51
C PHE A 12 16.99 -21.79 -25.27
N THR A 13 18.11 -21.19 -25.69
CA THR A 13 18.30 -19.75 -25.53
C THR A 13 17.28 -18.94 -26.33
N ILE A 14 16.96 -19.34 -27.57
CA ILE A 14 15.93 -18.69 -28.38
C ILE A 14 14.55 -18.83 -27.72
N ALA A 15 14.20 -20.00 -27.18
CA ALA A 15 12.93 -20.20 -26.49
C ALA A 15 12.83 -19.34 -25.22
N VAL A 16 13.90 -19.22 -24.44
CA VAL A 16 13.94 -18.37 -23.24
C VAL A 16 13.84 -16.89 -23.61
N THR A 17 14.57 -16.42 -24.63
CA THR A 17 14.52 -15.01 -25.03
C THR A 17 13.17 -14.62 -25.62
N THR A 18 12.55 -15.49 -26.42
CA THR A 18 11.20 -15.26 -26.95
C THR A 18 10.14 -15.26 -25.86
N ALA A 19 10.19 -16.19 -24.90
CA ALA A 19 9.30 -16.20 -23.75
C ALA A 19 9.46 -14.93 -22.88
N ALA A 20 10.69 -14.47 -22.67
CA ALA A 20 10.97 -13.23 -21.96
C ALA A 20 10.43 -12.00 -22.71
N ALA A 21 10.63 -11.93 -24.02
CA ALA A 21 10.11 -10.84 -24.85
C ALA A 21 8.57 -10.81 -24.83
N VAL A 22 7.91 -11.96 -24.96
CA VAL A 22 6.44 -12.07 -24.86
C VAL A 22 5.96 -11.61 -23.48
N ARG A 23 6.63 -12.02 -22.39
CA ARG A 23 6.34 -11.56 -21.02
C ARG A 23 6.47 -10.05 -20.89
N VAL A 24 7.54 -9.46 -21.42
CA VAL A 24 7.77 -8.01 -21.35
C VAL A 24 6.68 -7.24 -22.11
N VAL A 25 6.33 -7.67 -23.33
CA VAL A 25 5.25 -7.04 -24.11
C VAL A 25 3.91 -7.15 -23.38
N TRP A 26 3.61 -8.30 -22.77
CA TRP A 26 2.38 -8.50 -21.98
C TRP A 26 2.33 -7.66 -20.70
N ILE A 27 3.47 -7.39 -20.06
CA ILE A 27 3.53 -6.57 -18.84
C ILE A 27 3.39 -5.08 -19.18
N ILE A 28 4.01 -4.64 -20.28
CA ILE A 28 4.03 -3.24 -20.70
C ILE A 28 2.72 -2.82 -21.37
N ASP A 29 1.90 -3.77 -21.86
CA ASP A 29 0.65 -3.47 -22.56
C ASP A 29 -0.24 -2.48 -21.77
N PRO A 30 -0.35 -1.22 -22.23
CA PRO A 30 -1.13 -0.19 -21.56
C PRO A 30 -2.64 -0.46 -21.61
N GLN A 31 -3.08 -1.40 -22.47
CA GLN A 31 -4.47 -1.87 -22.55
C GLN A 31 -4.79 -3.00 -21.59
N ARG A 32 -3.82 -3.46 -20.78
CA ARG A 32 -4.08 -4.42 -19.71
C ARG A 32 -5.25 -3.92 -18.86
N LYS A 33 -6.30 -4.75 -18.74
CA LYS A 33 -7.45 -4.44 -17.88
C LYS A 33 -6.91 -4.16 -16.48
N LYS A 34 -6.95 -2.88 -16.09
CA LYS A 34 -6.53 -2.46 -14.76
C LYS A 34 -7.41 -3.22 -13.77
N PRO A 35 -6.84 -3.76 -12.67
CA PRO A 35 -7.66 -4.38 -11.63
C PRO A 35 -8.79 -3.42 -11.26
N ILE A 36 -9.98 -3.97 -11.07
CA ILE A 36 -11.17 -3.18 -10.76
C ILE A 36 -10.83 -2.35 -9.52
N ARG A 37 -10.81 -1.03 -9.69
CA ARG A 37 -10.65 -0.10 -8.57
C ARG A 37 -11.96 -0.13 -7.80
N HIS A 38 -12.04 -1.01 -6.82
CA HIS A 38 -13.09 -0.99 -5.79
C HIS A 38 -13.18 0.42 -5.19
N GLY A 39 -14.40 0.91 -4.97
CA GLY A 39 -14.65 2.26 -4.44
C GLY A 39 -14.88 3.39 -5.48
N ARG A 40 -14.40 3.31 -6.74
CA ARG A 40 -14.70 4.37 -7.73
C ARG A 40 -16.08 4.23 -8.39
N ARG A 41 -16.64 3.02 -8.37
CA ARG A 41 -17.88 2.68 -9.10
C ARG A 41 -19.12 2.67 -8.20
N ASN A 42 -18.94 2.49 -6.90
CA ASN A 42 -20.01 2.52 -5.90
C ASN A 42 -19.54 3.29 -4.65
N PRO A 43 -20.08 4.49 -4.38
CA PRO A 43 -19.75 5.28 -3.19
C PRO A 43 -20.07 4.59 -1.85
N HIS A 44 -20.89 3.54 -1.86
CA HIS A 44 -21.30 2.82 -0.66
C HIS A 44 -20.50 1.52 -0.41
N GLU A 45 -19.51 1.22 -1.25
CA GLU A 45 -18.65 0.06 -1.03
C GLU A 45 -17.57 0.40 0.00
N PRO A 46 -17.36 -0.45 1.03
CA PRO A 46 -16.32 -0.21 2.03
C PRO A 46 -14.95 -0.17 1.34
N THR A 47 -14.26 0.96 1.45
CA THR A 47 -12.91 1.12 0.89
C THR A 47 -11.84 0.88 1.95
N HIS A 48 -10.72 0.28 1.52
CA HIS A 48 -9.54 0.04 2.35
C HIS A 48 -8.39 0.93 1.91
N LEU A 49 -7.83 1.69 2.85
CA LEU A 49 -6.66 2.53 2.64
C LEU A 49 -5.40 1.86 3.20
N LEU A 50 -4.43 1.60 2.33
CA LEU A 50 -3.09 1.14 2.71
C LEU A 50 -2.11 2.32 2.65
N ILE A 51 -1.43 2.62 3.75
CA ILE A 51 -0.45 3.70 3.85
C ILE A 51 0.89 3.09 4.23
N VAL A 52 1.88 3.26 3.36
CA VAL A 52 3.24 2.76 3.59
C VAL A 52 4.12 3.91 4.04
N LEU A 53 4.64 3.83 5.26
CA LEU A 53 5.54 4.81 5.84
C LEU A 53 7.00 4.39 5.66
N GLY A 54 7.82 5.32 5.15
CA GLY A 54 9.26 5.17 5.04
C GLY A 54 9.98 5.95 6.14
N SER A 55 10.97 5.35 6.80
CA SER A 55 11.63 5.97 7.96
C SER A 55 12.25 7.34 7.70
N GLY A 56 12.15 8.24 8.69
CA GLY A 56 12.81 9.55 8.67
C GLY A 56 11.97 10.67 8.06
N GLY A 57 12.55 11.39 7.09
CA GLY A 57 11.92 12.56 6.44
C GLY A 57 10.67 12.20 5.62
N HIS A 58 10.66 11.04 4.96
CA HIS A 58 9.53 10.59 4.15
C HIS A 58 8.26 10.36 4.96
N THR A 59 8.36 9.82 6.20
CA THR A 59 7.20 9.77 7.11
C THR A 59 6.66 11.16 7.40
N ALA A 60 7.54 12.14 7.68
CA ALA A 60 7.07 13.49 8.01
C ALA A 60 6.35 14.15 6.82
N GLU A 61 6.89 13.99 5.61
CA GLU A 61 6.25 14.45 4.38
C GLU A 61 4.89 13.76 4.16
N MET A 62 4.83 12.43 4.29
CA MET A 62 3.59 11.66 4.11
C MET A 62 2.51 12.08 5.12
N ILE A 63 2.87 12.19 6.40
CA ILE A 63 1.93 12.62 7.44
C ILE A 63 1.46 14.05 7.15
N SER A 64 2.36 14.97 6.82
CA SER A 64 1.99 16.35 6.47
C SER A 64 1.05 16.43 5.26
N MET A 65 1.25 15.56 4.25
CA MET A 65 0.35 15.45 3.11
C MET A 65 -1.05 14.98 3.51
N LEU A 66 -1.13 13.96 4.38
CA LEU A 66 -2.40 13.45 4.89
C LEU A 66 -3.12 14.47 5.78
N GLU A 67 -2.40 15.19 6.64
CA GLU A 67 -2.95 16.26 7.48
C GLU A 67 -3.58 17.36 6.63
N ARG A 68 -2.88 17.77 5.57
CA ARG A 68 -3.41 18.75 4.62
C ARG A 68 -4.61 18.22 3.86
N ALA A 69 -4.59 16.96 3.43
CA ALA A 69 -5.71 16.35 2.72
C ALA A 69 -6.98 16.27 3.58
N VAL A 70 -6.85 15.97 4.87
CA VAL A 70 -8.00 15.88 5.79
C VAL A 70 -8.49 17.26 6.25
N THR A 71 -7.60 18.24 6.36
CA THR A 71 -7.91 19.60 6.87
C THR A 71 -8.28 20.59 5.76
N ASP A 72 -8.16 20.21 4.48
CA ASP A 72 -8.43 21.12 3.35
C ASP A 72 -9.87 21.69 3.45
N PRO A 73 -10.05 23.03 3.40
CA PRO A 73 -11.38 23.63 3.43
C PRO A 73 -12.21 23.33 2.17
N GLU A 74 -11.59 22.95 1.05
CA GLU A 74 -12.30 22.69 -0.20
C GLU A 74 -12.86 21.25 -0.22
N PRO A 75 -14.20 21.04 -0.23
CA PRO A 75 -14.79 19.70 -0.12
C PRO A 75 -14.46 18.76 -1.30
N THR A 76 -14.04 19.30 -2.44
CA THR A 76 -13.63 18.53 -3.62
C THR A 76 -12.22 17.95 -3.48
N ARG A 77 -11.37 18.57 -2.66
CA ARG A 77 -9.98 18.14 -2.39
C ARG A 77 -9.82 17.52 -1.02
N ARG A 78 -10.75 17.77 -0.12
CA ARG A 78 -10.77 17.23 1.23
C ARG A 78 -10.99 15.72 1.20
N LEU A 79 -10.11 15.02 1.88
CA LEU A 79 -10.18 13.58 2.08
C LEU A 79 -11.09 13.28 3.26
N GLU A 80 -12.26 12.70 3.01
CA GLU A 80 -13.15 12.25 4.08
C GLU A 80 -12.60 10.98 4.73
N TRP A 81 -12.04 11.10 5.93
CA TRP A 81 -11.39 9.99 6.62
C TRP A 81 -12.35 8.82 6.93
N ARG A 82 -13.67 9.05 6.96
CA ARG A 82 -14.69 8.03 7.24
C ARG A 82 -14.95 7.07 6.09
N ASP A 83 -14.69 7.50 4.85
CA ASP A 83 -14.95 6.68 3.67
C ASP A 83 -14.07 5.40 3.65
N TYR A 84 -12.95 5.46 4.37
CA TYR A 84 -12.00 4.38 4.55
C TYR A 84 -12.32 3.56 5.81
N THR A 85 -13.23 2.60 5.65
CA THR A 85 -13.69 1.70 6.73
C THR A 85 -12.57 0.94 7.43
N HIS A 86 -11.60 0.46 6.65
CA HIS A 86 -10.40 -0.19 7.13
C HIS A 86 -9.19 0.62 6.66
N ARG A 87 -8.17 0.71 7.51
CA ARG A 87 -6.91 1.40 7.20
C ARG A 87 -5.73 0.58 7.70
N THR A 88 -4.70 0.44 6.89
CA THR A 88 -3.50 -0.29 7.29
C THR A 88 -2.26 0.57 7.13
N TRP A 89 -1.51 0.71 8.21
CA TRP A 89 -0.26 1.42 8.27
C TRP A 89 0.89 0.43 8.20
N VAL A 90 1.67 0.47 7.13
CA VAL A 90 2.85 -0.37 6.98
C VAL A 90 4.09 0.43 7.38
N ILE A 91 4.89 -0.13 8.29
CA ILE A 91 6.05 0.55 8.88
C ILE A 91 7.25 -0.40 8.85
N SER A 92 8.45 0.15 8.65
CA SER A 92 9.68 -0.64 8.73
C SER A 92 10.00 -1.09 10.15
N SER A 93 10.60 -2.27 10.29
CA SER A 93 11.14 -2.78 11.56
C SER A 93 12.17 -1.81 12.14
N GLY A 94 12.02 -1.47 13.43
CA GLY A 94 12.90 -0.53 14.13
C GLY A 94 12.50 0.95 14.01
N ASP A 95 11.38 1.26 13.36
CA ASP A 95 10.90 2.64 13.22
C ASP A 95 9.68 2.96 14.12
N ALA A 96 9.92 2.94 15.43
CA ALA A 96 8.89 3.22 16.44
C ALA A 96 8.34 4.66 16.35
N LEU A 97 9.16 5.60 15.87
CA LEU A 97 8.79 7.00 15.74
C LEU A 97 7.71 7.19 14.65
N SER A 98 7.83 6.49 13.53
CA SER A 98 6.78 6.50 12.50
C SER A 98 5.48 5.85 12.99
N ALA A 99 5.56 4.79 13.82
CA ALA A 99 4.38 4.18 14.43
C ALA A 99 3.66 5.15 15.38
N GLN A 100 4.42 5.90 16.18
CA GLN A 100 3.84 6.92 17.05
C GLN A 100 3.16 8.04 16.25
N ARG A 101 3.78 8.50 15.15
CA ARG A 101 3.19 9.53 14.27
C ARG A 101 1.91 9.07 13.57
N ALA A 102 1.88 7.83 13.10
CA ALA A 102 0.66 7.23 12.54
C ALA A 102 -0.49 7.22 13.56
N LYS A 103 -0.19 6.81 14.80
CA LYS A 103 -1.17 6.81 15.89
C LYS A 103 -1.67 8.21 16.23
N SER A 104 -0.78 9.19 16.38
CA SER A 104 -1.19 10.57 16.66
C SER A 104 -2.02 11.17 15.54
N PHE A 105 -1.70 10.83 14.28
CA PHE A 105 -2.46 11.25 13.12
C PHE A 105 -3.88 10.66 13.12
N GLU A 106 -4.04 9.36 13.37
CA GLU A 106 -5.36 8.72 13.49
C GLU A 106 -6.21 9.35 14.60
N GLU A 107 -5.62 9.63 15.77
CA GLU A 107 -6.33 10.30 16.86
C GLU A 107 -6.82 11.70 16.47
N MET A 108 -6.04 12.44 15.70
CA MET A 108 -6.40 13.77 15.20
C MET A 108 -7.49 13.68 14.12
N ALA A 109 -7.34 12.80 13.14
CA ALA A 109 -8.29 12.63 12.03
C ALA A 109 -9.68 12.18 12.53
N VAL A 110 -9.73 11.28 13.53
CA VAL A 110 -10.98 10.84 14.16
C VAL A 110 -11.67 11.98 14.92
N LYS A 111 -10.91 12.85 15.61
CA LYS A 111 -11.49 14.01 16.30
C LYS A 111 -12.10 14.99 15.31
N LEU A 112 -11.39 15.32 14.23
CA LEU A 112 -11.87 16.23 13.18
C LEU A 112 -13.18 15.72 12.58
N SER A 113 -13.19 14.43 12.24
CA SER A 113 -14.36 13.79 11.64
C SER A 113 -15.58 13.78 12.58
N ASN A 114 -15.38 13.54 13.88
CA ASN A 114 -16.48 13.59 14.85
C ASN A 114 -17.04 15.01 15.00
N GLN A 115 -16.18 16.03 15.01
CA GLN A 115 -16.60 17.44 15.11
C GLN A 115 -17.44 17.87 13.91
N ASP A 116 -17.04 17.49 12.69
CA ASP A 116 -17.81 17.81 11.48
C ASP A 116 -19.23 17.23 11.50
N ASN A 117 -19.41 16.03 12.07
CA ASN A 117 -20.75 15.42 12.18
C ASN A 117 -21.64 16.11 13.21
N LEU A 118 -21.05 16.59 14.31
CA LEU A 118 -21.76 17.39 15.31
C LEU A 118 -22.21 18.73 14.71
N MET A 119 -21.34 19.38 13.95
CA MET A 119 -21.66 20.65 13.27
C MET A 119 -22.67 20.48 12.12
N ALA A 120 -22.59 19.36 11.38
CA ALA A 120 -23.49 19.07 10.26
C ALA A 120 -24.88 18.55 10.68
N GLY A 121 -25.16 18.40 11.98
CA GLY A 121 -26.46 17.95 12.49
C GLY A 121 -26.86 16.53 12.06
N LYS A 122 -25.92 15.73 11.53
CA LYS A 122 -26.18 14.34 11.12
C LYS A 122 -26.24 13.48 12.38
N VAL A 123 -27.46 13.10 12.80
CA VAL A 123 -27.68 12.11 13.86
C VAL A 123 -27.08 10.78 13.40
N LYS A 124 -26.18 10.20 14.22
CA LYS A 124 -25.56 8.90 13.95
C LYS A 124 -26.66 7.88 13.65
N LYS A 125 -26.78 7.46 12.40
CA LYS A 125 -27.66 6.35 12.05
C LYS A 125 -27.04 5.10 12.68
N ALA A 126 -27.83 4.18 13.21
CA ALA A 126 -27.33 2.96 13.88
C ALA A 126 -26.46 2.06 12.96
N THR A 127 -26.40 2.36 11.66
CA THR A 127 -25.55 1.72 10.64
C THR A 127 -24.21 2.43 10.41
N ASP A 128 -23.94 3.55 11.10
CA ASP A 128 -22.64 4.22 11.06
C ASP A 128 -21.63 3.33 11.79
N LEU A 129 -21.00 2.42 11.05
CA LEU A 129 -19.68 1.90 11.40
C LEU A 129 -18.85 3.11 11.87
N GLY A 130 -18.23 3.00 13.04
CA GLY A 130 -17.62 4.13 13.76
C GLY A 130 -16.49 4.83 12.99
N PRO A 131 -15.45 5.36 13.66
CA PRO A 131 -14.34 6.05 12.98
C PRO A 131 -13.48 5.19 12.01
N GLY A 132 -13.95 4.02 11.59
CA GLY A 132 -13.19 2.98 10.91
C GLY A 132 -12.21 2.28 11.87
N THR A 133 -11.69 1.14 11.45
CA THR A 133 -10.63 0.42 12.18
C THR A 133 -9.29 0.64 11.49
N TYR A 134 -8.21 0.70 12.26
CA TYR A 134 -6.85 0.77 11.71
C TYR A 134 -5.95 -0.31 12.33
N ASP A 135 -5.05 -0.84 11.51
CA ASP A 135 -4.01 -1.78 11.93
C ASP A 135 -2.62 -1.27 11.54
N ILE A 136 -1.62 -1.57 12.37
CA ILE A 136 -0.21 -1.22 12.10
C ILE A 136 0.56 -2.52 11.84
N HIS A 137 1.01 -2.71 10.60
CA HIS A 137 1.84 -3.83 10.20
C HIS A 137 3.31 -3.43 10.12
N THR A 138 4.14 -4.16 10.88
CA THR A 138 5.59 -3.97 10.82
C THR A 138 6.19 -4.94 9.80
N VAL A 139 6.95 -4.41 8.84
CA VAL A 139 7.64 -5.16 7.79
C VAL A 139 9.15 -5.04 8.02
N PRO A 140 9.94 -6.12 7.85
CA PRO A 140 11.38 -6.06 8.02
C PRO A 140 12.02 -5.04 7.08
N ARG A 141 13.07 -4.36 7.56
CA ARG A 141 13.82 -3.40 6.75
C ARG A 141 14.51 -4.11 5.58
N ALA A 142 14.34 -3.56 4.37
CA ALA A 142 14.88 -4.16 3.14
C ALA A 142 16.42 -4.21 3.09
N ARG A 143 17.10 -3.33 3.83
CA ARG A 143 18.57 -3.32 3.99
C ARG A 143 18.95 -2.71 5.33
N GLU A 144 19.68 -3.44 6.16
CA GLU A 144 20.23 -2.87 7.40
C GLU A 144 21.51 -2.05 7.12
N ILE A 145 21.80 -1.16 8.05
CA ILE A 145 23.02 -0.35 8.02
C ILE A 145 24.20 -1.31 8.25
N HIS A 146 25.26 -1.21 7.45
CA HIS A 146 26.42 -2.13 7.42
C HIS A 146 26.21 -3.50 6.74
N GLN A 147 25.05 -3.76 6.10
CA GLN A 147 24.92 -4.96 5.27
C GLN A 147 25.77 -4.87 3.99
N PRO A 148 26.54 -5.92 3.66
CA PRO A 148 27.29 -5.99 2.41
C PRO A 148 26.34 -6.02 1.21
N LEU A 149 26.76 -5.41 0.09
CA LEU A 149 25.92 -5.25 -1.09
C LEU A 149 25.45 -6.60 -1.68
N ALA A 150 26.22 -7.67 -1.45
CA ALA A 150 25.92 -9.01 -1.95
C ALA A 150 24.74 -9.69 -1.24
N THR A 151 24.45 -9.38 0.02
CA THR A 151 23.31 -9.97 0.74
C THR A 151 22.02 -9.16 0.60
N ALA A 152 22.13 -7.88 0.19
CA ALA A 152 21.00 -7.00 -0.06
C ALA A 152 19.86 -7.60 -0.92
N PRO A 153 20.12 -8.31 -2.05
CA PRO A 153 19.03 -8.87 -2.87
C PRO A 153 18.22 -9.97 -2.15
N LEU A 154 18.81 -10.70 -1.21
CA LEU A 154 18.08 -11.71 -0.43
C LEU A 154 17.15 -11.06 0.60
N PHE A 155 17.61 -9.99 1.26
CA PHE A 155 16.79 -9.25 2.21
C PHE A 155 15.64 -8.48 1.54
N THR A 156 15.85 -7.94 0.34
CA THR A 156 14.79 -7.28 -0.42
C THR A 156 13.70 -8.26 -0.85
N GLU A 157 14.04 -9.47 -1.26
CA GLU A 157 13.05 -10.50 -1.62
C GLU A 157 12.20 -10.91 -0.41
N VAL A 158 12.82 -11.11 0.75
CA VAL A 158 12.10 -11.42 2.00
C VAL A 158 11.16 -10.29 2.39
N CYS A 159 11.64 -9.04 2.33
CA CYS A 159 10.83 -7.85 2.58
C CYS A 159 9.64 -7.77 1.62
N PHE A 160 9.87 -8.00 0.32
CA PHE A 160 8.82 -7.98 -0.70
C PHE A 160 7.77 -9.06 -0.48
N ARG A 161 8.17 -10.30 -0.15
CA ARG A 161 7.24 -11.40 0.15
C ARG A 161 6.39 -11.10 1.38
N MET A 162 7.00 -10.57 2.45
CA MET A 162 6.29 -10.18 3.67
C MET A 162 5.32 -9.02 3.45
N LEU A 163 5.72 -8.02 2.66
CA LEU A 163 4.83 -6.93 2.25
C LEU A 163 3.67 -7.46 1.40
N GLY A 164 3.94 -8.37 0.46
CA GLY A 164 2.94 -9.03 -0.35
C GLY A 164 1.91 -9.79 0.50
N SER A 165 2.36 -10.55 1.50
CA SER A 165 1.44 -11.21 2.44
C SER A 165 0.66 -10.22 3.28
N ALA A 166 1.29 -9.13 3.76
CA ALA A 166 0.58 -8.09 4.50
C ALA A 166 -0.53 -7.45 3.64
N CYS A 167 -0.22 -7.11 2.38
CA CYS A 167 -1.19 -6.60 1.41
C CYS A 167 -2.31 -7.61 1.10
N GLN A 168 -2.01 -8.90 1.13
CA GLN A 168 -3.00 -9.95 0.86
C GLN A 168 -3.89 -10.25 2.07
N GLN A 169 -3.34 -10.15 3.29
CA GLN A 169 -4.12 -10.15 4.54
C GLN A 169 -5.03 -8.91 4.63
N CYS A 170 -4.54 -7.79 4.10
CA CYS A 170 -5.27 -6.53 4.01
C CYS A 170 -6.48 -6.60 3.09
N HIS A 171 -6.54 -7.53 2.13
CA HIS A 171 -7.70 -7.70 1.26
C HIS A 171 -8.61 -8.79 1.87
N PRO A 172 -9.52 -8.47 2.82
CA PRO A 172 -10.48 -9.47 3.25
C PRO A 172 -11.28 -9.87 2.01
N GLN A 173 -11.31 -11.17 1.74
CA GLN A 173 -12.28 -11.71 0.80
C GLN A 173 -13.65 -11.44 1.41
N ALA A 174 -14.37 -10.48 0.82
CA ALA A 174 -15.80 -10.37 0.98
C ALA A 174 -16.48 -11.54 0.26
#